data_AF-A0A7S4HUS1-F1
#
_entry.id   AF-A0A7S4HUS1-F1
#
_cell.length_a   1.000
_cell.length_b   1.000
_cell.length_c   1.000
_cell.angle_alpha   90.00
_cell.angle_beta   90.00
_cell.angle_gamma   90.00
#
_symmetry.space_group_name_H-M   'P 1'
#
loop_
_entity.id
_entity.type
_entity.pdbx_description
1 polymer ?
#
loop_
_entity_poly.entity_id
_entity_poly.type
_entity_poly.pdbx_seq_one_letter_code
_entity_poly.pdbx_strand_id
1 'polypeptide(L)'
;MSDELLAKAEAAIPAEVRMISGCKDSQTSADVSNVASFQLPDPAGRAGGALTSSLLSVLYADHKAPDDDLSFQDVLLKVREILAAKNFEQIPQLSASRPVDIHMPFEIVPSDFTGERRALMIGINYVGQQGELSGCQNDVLNMKEYIMDMHGFKEENITVLLDDGSHTSPTHQNILDAYQTLVEQSQPGDCCYCHYAGHGGKLRDQDGDEADGYDETLVPLDYESAGQIRDDTLYTKLVGALKKGVTCTSVMDCCHSGSVLDLPFVFQADGESDEMAAADDFDFDPLTKLAHSLMSGNSLGEAAVHAAAEGCCQIQ
;
A
#
# COMPACT_ATOMS: atom_id res chain seq x y z
N MET A 1 9.25 16.24 18.11
CA MET A 1 9.86 15.16 17.30
C MET A 1 11.37 15.28 17.34
N SER A 2 12.12 14.20 17.56
CA SER A 2 13.59 14.27 17.65
C SER A 2 14.21 14.22 16.25
N ASP A 3 15.19 15.09 15.98
CA ASP A 3 15.96 15.10 14.73
C ASP A 3 16.61 13.73 14.41
N GLU A 4 16.87 12.93 15.45
CA GLU A 4 17.41 11.57 15.33
C GLU A 4 16.46 10.60 14.63
N LEU A 5 15.16 10.66 14.93
CA LEU A 5 14.17 9.77 14.35
C LEU A 5 14.01 10.03 12.85
N LEU A 6 13.99 11.31 12.49
CA LEU A 6 13.96 11.73 11.09
C LEU A 6 15.21 11.25 10.33
N ALA A 7 16.40 11.40 10.92
CA ALA A 7 17.64 10.95 10.31
C ALA A 7 17.68 9.42 10.09
N LYS A 8 17.17 8.62 11.05
CA LYS A 8 17.04 7.15 10.88
C LYS A 8 16.10 6.81 9.73
N ALA A 9 14.94 7.45 9.69
CA ALA A 9 14.02 7.30 8.57
C ALA A 9 14.69 7.69 7.23
N GLU A 10 15.54 8.74 7.18
CA GLU A 10 16.25 9.19 5.95
C GLU A 10 17.28 8.19 5.46
N ALA A 11 17.95 7.52 6.40
CA ALA A 11 18.91 6.49 6.07
C ALA A 11 18.23 5.22 5.53
N ALA A 12 17.06 4.87 6.07
CA ALA A 12 16.35 3.65 5.71
C ALA A 12 15.47 3.81 4.46
N ILE A 13 14.73 4.93 4.36
CA ILE A 13 13.80 5.23 3.25
C ILE A 13 14.32 6.47 2.51
N PRO A 14 15.07 6.29 1.39
CA PRO A 14 15.70 7.42 0.71
C PRO A 14 14.71 8.37 0.03
N ALA A 15 13.59 7.84 -0.45
CA ALA A 15 12.53 8.57 -1.15
C ALA A 15 11.50 9.19 -0.17
N GLU A 16 10.69 10.11 -0.67
CA GLU A 16 9.53 10.61 0.05
C GLU A 16 8.31 9.75 -0.27
N VAL A 17 8.00 8.80 0.60
CA VAL A 17 6.84 7.91 0.47
C VAL A 17 5.71 8.36 1.39
N ARG A 18 4.49 8.43 0.86
CA ARG A 18 3.22 8.66 1.56
C ARG A 18 2.25 7.54 1.21
N MET A 19 1.42 7.13 2.17
CA MET A 19 0.42 6.09 2.00
C MET A 19 -0.91 6.53 2.60
N ILE A 20 -2.00 6.36 1.85
CA ILE A 20 -3.36 6.50 2.36
C ILE A 20 -3.97 5.10 2.42
N SER A 21 -4.47 4.72 3.60
CA SER A 21 -5.07 3.41 3.84
C SER A 21 -6.27 3.51 4.78
N GLY A 22 -6.99 2.40 4.97
CA GLY A 22 -8.16 2.33 5.86
C GLY A 22 -7.95 1.30 6.96
N CYS A 23 -7.63 1.74 8.17
CA CYS A 23 -7.45 0.91 9.36
C CYS A 23 -8.81 0.59 10.00
N LYS A 24 -9.00 -0.57 10.64
CA LYS A 24 -10.21 -0.82 11.46
C LYS A 24 -9.82 -0.78 12.95
N ASP A 25 -10.64 -0.16 13.79
CA ASP A 25 -10.41 -0.04 15.24
C ASP A 25 -10.34 -1.40 15.97
N SER A 26 -10.93 -2.44 15.39
CA SER A 26 -11.03 -3.77 15.99
C SER A 26 -10.32 -4.85 15.16
N GLN A 27 -9.16 -4.55 14.58
CA GLN A 27 -8.29 -5.60 14.03
C GLN A 27 -7.70 -6.42 15.18
N THR A 28 -8.56 -7.22 15.80
CA THR A 28 -8.18 -8.16 16.84
C THR A 28 -7.56 -9.36 16.14
N SER A 29 -6.39 -9.77 16.62
CA SER A 29 -5.63 -10.96 16.25
C SER A 29 -6.47 -12.24 16.31
N ALA A 30 -7.28 -12.48 15.27
CA ALA A 30 -7.91 -13.78 15.09
C ALA A 30 -6.95 -14.65 14.27
N ASP A 31 -6.35 -15.62 14.96
CA ASP A 31 -5.34 -16.56 14.49
C ASP A 31 -5.63 -17.15 13.09
N VAL A 32 -4.85 -16.76 12.07
CA VAL A 32 -4.72 -17.55 10.84
C VAL A 32 -3.46 -18.40 10.95
N SER A 33 -3.54 -19.43 11.80
CA SER A 33 -2.40 -20.27 12.18
C SER A 33 -2.07 -21.40 11.21
N ASN A 34 -2.63 -21.42 9.99
CA ASN A 34 -2.35 -22.50 9.04
C ASN A 34 -2.37 -22.06 7.58
N VAL A 35 -1.21 -22.09 6.95
CA VAL A 35 -0.98 -21.79 5.51
C VAL A 35 -1.79 -22.72 4.59
N ALA A 36 -2.21 -23.88 5.08
CA ALA A 36 -3.05 -24.84 4.36
C ALA A 36 -4.56 -24.51 4.38
N SER A 37 -4.98 -23.50 5.14
CA SER A 37 -6.39 -23.08 5.25
C SER A 37 -6.50 -21.57 5.48
N PHE A 38 -5.88 -20.78 4.60
CA PHE A 38 -6.15 -19.35 4.54
C PHE A 38 -7.60 -19.15 4.08
N GLN A 39 -8.45 -18.64 4.98
CA GLN A 39 -9.80 -18.20 4.66
C GLN A 39 -9.74 -16.69 4.46
N LEU A 40 -10.21 -16.23 3.30
CA LEU A 40 -10.28 -14.80 3.02
C LEU A 40 -11.17 -14.09 4.05
N PRO A 41 -10.80 -12.87 4.47
CA PRO A 41 -11.40 -12.18 5.61
C PRO A 41 -12.89 -11.85 5.44
N ASP A 42 -13.46 -11.98 4.24
CA ASP A 42 -14.89 -11.85 3.99
C ASP A 42 -15.41 -12.87 2.95
N PRO A 43 -16.13 -13.93 3.35
CA PRO A 43 -16.79 -14.85 2.43
C PRO A 43 -18.05 -14.25 1.75
N ALA A 44 -18.50 -13.05 2.14
CA ALA A 44 -19.68 -12.38 1.61
C ALA A 44 -19.37 -11.31 0.53
N GLY A 45 -18.09 -11.00 0.27
CA GLY A 45 -17.63 -10.22 -0.89
C GLY A 45 -18.02 -8.73 -0.91
N ARG A 46 -18.13 -8.05 0.25
CA ARG A 46 -18.75 -6.70 0.32
C ARG A 46 -17.80 -5.53 0.61
N ALA A 47 -16.53 -5.76 0.95
CA ALA A 47 -15.67 -4.71 1.51
C ALA A 47 -14.51 -4.19 0.64
N GLY A 48 -14.29 -4.73 -0.57
CA GLY A 48 -13.26 -4.19 -1.46
C GLY A 48 -13.69 -2.84 -2.05
N GLY A 49 -12.90 -1.79 -1.88
CA GLY A 49 -13.11 -0.51 -2.57
C GLY A 49 -13.71 0.63 -1.74
N ALA A 50 -14.01 0.40 -0.46
CA ALA A 50 -14.72 1.39 0.36
C ALA A 50 -13.91 2.69 0.54
N LEU A 51 -12.60 2.57 0.74
CA LEU A 51 -11.69 3.71 0.88
C LEU A 51 -11.56 4.45 -0.45
N THR A 52 -11.27 3.74 -1.53
CA THR A 52 -11.08 4.28 -2.89
C THR A 52 -12.33 5.00 -3.36
N SER A 53 -13.49 4.37 -3.26
CA SER A 53 -14.77 4.97 -3.63
C SER A 53 -15.06 6.25 -2.85
N SER A 54 -14.75 6.26 -1.55
CA SER A 54 -14.97 7.43 -0.70
C SER A 54 -13.98 8.54 -1.01
N LEU A 55 -12.71 8.21 -1.26
CA LEU A 55 -11.67 9.15 -1.68
C LEU A 55 -12.01 9.83 -3.01
N LEU A 56 -12.42 9.05 -4.01
CA LEU A 56 -12.86 9.58 -5.30
C LEU A 56 -14.12 10.44 -5.19
N SER A 57 -15.04 10.11 -4.27
CA SER A 57 -16.22 10.93 -4.01
C SER A 57 -15.88 12.32 -3.45
N VAL A 58 -14.72 12.46 -2.79
CA VAL A 58 -14.23 13.75 -2.28
C VAL A 58 -13.42 14.49 -3.34
N LEU A 59 -12.54 13.79 -4.06
CA LEU A 59 -11.53 14.40 -4.92
C LEU A 59 -11.90 14.49 -6.40
N TYR A 60 -12.90 13.74 -6.85
CA TYR A 60 -13.20 13.56 -8.27
C TYR A 60 -14.69 13.28 -8.53
N ALA A 61 -15.57 13.87 -7.72
CA ALA A 61 -17.01 13.75 -7.93
C ALA A 61 -17.41 14.33 -9.30
N ASP A 62 -18.25 13.62 -10.04
CA ASP A 62 -18.72 14.01 -11.39
C ASP A 62 -17.59 14.39 -12.37
N HIS A 63 -16.43 13.74 -12.25
CA HIS A 63 -15.22 13.99 -13.07
C HIS A 63 -14.68 15.42 -12.96
N LYS A 64 -14.80 16.02 -11.76
CA LYS A 64 -14.33 17.38 -11.48
C LYS A 64 -13.50 17.42 -10.21
N ALA A 65 -12.54 18.33 -10.21
CA ALA A 65 -11.86 18.74 -8.98
C ALA A 65 -12.90 19.30 -7.99
N PRO A 66 -12.66 19.16 -6.67
CA PRO A 66 -13.47 19.82 -5.66
C PRO A 66 -13.46 21.35 -5.86
N ASP A 67 -14.55 22.01 -5.48
CA ASP A 67 -14.67 23.47 -5.56
C ASP A 67 -13.75 24.20 -4.56
N ASP A 68 -13.44 23.55 -3.45
CA ASP A 68 -12.59 24.05 -2.38
C ASP A 68 -11.19 23.42 -2.45
N ASP A 69 -10.15 24.20 -2.11
CA ASP A 69 -8.80 23.67 -1.87
C ASP A 69 -8.80 22.89 -0.54
N LEU A 70 -8.73 21.57 -0.62
CA LEU A 70 -8.76 20.70 0.55
C LEU A 70 -7.35 20.37 1.05
N SER A 71 -7.14 20.39 2.36
CA SER A 71 -5.93 19.86 2.99
C SER A 71 -5.93 18.33 3.06
N PHE A 72 -4.79 17.72 3.40
CA PHE A 72 -4.74 16.28 3.69
C PHE A 72 -5.73 15.89 4.80
N GLN A 73 -5.82 16.70 5.85
CA GLN A 73 -6.78 16.49 6.93
C GLN A 73 -8.23 16.58 6.43
N ASP A 74 -8.58 17.62 5.67
CA ASP A 74 -9.95 17.81 5.15
C ASP A 74 -10.39 16.61 4.32
N VAL A 75 -9.50 16.11 3.45
CA VAL A 75 -9.76 14.94 2.62
C VAL A 75 -10.04 13.72 3.49
N LEU A 76 -9.16 13.39 4.45
CA LEU A 76 -9.29 12.19 5.27
C LEU A 76 -10.52 12.25 6.20
N LEU A 77 -10.84 13.42 6.78
CA LEU A 77 -12.04 13.60 7.59
C LEU A 77 -13.32 13.46 6.75
N LYS A 78 -13.37 14.06 5.56
CA LYS A 78 -14.52 13.88 4.64
C LYS A 78 -14.68 12.43 4.20
N VAL A 79 -13.57 11.73 3.93
CA VAL A 79 -13.58 10.29 3.64
C VAL A 79 -14.13 9.52 4.84
N ARG A 80 -13.72 9.85 6.07
CA ARG A 80 -14.25 9.21 7.29
C ARG A 80 -15.75 9.43 7.44
N GLU A 81 -16.26 10.63 7.17
CA GLU A 81 -17.70 10.93 7.18
C GLU A 81 -18.47 10.05 6.19
N ILE A 82 -17.97 9.87 4.97
CA ILE A 82 -18.59 9.02 3.94
C ILE A 82 -18.56 7.55 4.35
N LEU A 83 -17.44 7.06 4.88
CA LEU A 83 -17.29 5.70 5.37
C LEU A 83 -18.28 5.42 6.51
N ALA A 84 -18.33 6.30 7.51
CA ALA A 84 -19.26 6.18 8.63
C ALA A 84 -20.72 6.21 8.19
N ALA A 85 -21.09 7.09 7.25
CA ALA A 85 -22.45 7.16 6.69
C ALA A 85 -22.86 5.87 5.97
N LYS A 86 -21.88 5.12 5.44
CA LYS A 86 -22.07 3.81 4.80
C LYS A 86 -21.92 2.63 5.78
N ASN A 87 -21.73 2.90 7.08
CA ASN A 87 -21.48 1.92 8.15
C ASN A 87 -20.17 1.14 8.00
N PHE A 88 -19.15 1.73 7.36
CA PHE A 88 -17.79 1.20 7.43
C PHE A 88 -17.10 1.69 8.70
N GLU A 89 -16.53 0.75 9.45
CA GLU A 89 -15.77 1.05 10.67
C GLU A 89 -14.38 1.62 10.37
N GLN A 90 -13.92 1.54 9.11
CA GLN A 90 -12.58 1.95 8.72
C GLN A 90 -12.29 3.43 8.99
N ILE A 91 -11.18 3.70 9.66
CA ILE A 91 -10.60 5.02 9.87
C ILE A 91 -9.54 5.26 8.78
N PRO A 92 -9.70 6.30 7.95
CA PRO A 92 -8.68 6.71 7.02
C PRO A 92 -7.40 7.12 7.75
N GLN A 93 -6.28 6.66 7.24
CA GLN A 93 -4.96 6.90 7.78
C GLN A 93 -4.04 7.44 6.69
N LEU A 94 -3.20 8.40 7.05
CA LEU A 94 -2.04 8.83 6.26
C LEU A 94 -0.78 8.39 6.98
N SER A 95 -0.02 7.49 6.36
CA SER A 95 1.32 7.14 6.81
C SER A 95 2.38 7.76 5.89
N ALA A 96 3.56 8.09 6.41
CA ALA A 96 4.61 8.74 5.63
C ALA A 96 6.01 8.39 6.13
N SER A 97 6.97 8.41 5.21
CA SER A 97 8.42 8.32 5.47
C SER A 97 8.99 9.56 6.15
N ARG A 98 8.29 10.68 6.03
CA ARG A 98 8.59 11.98 6.64
C ARG A 98 7.34 12.56 7.25
N PRO A 99 7.46 13.38 8.30
CA PRO A 99 6.35 14.17 8.82
C PRO A 99 5.76 15.04 7.70
N VAL A 100 4.45 14.97 7.53
CA VAL A 100 3.69 15.80 6.60
C VAL A 100 2.86 16.79 7.42
N ASP A 101 2.88 18.06 7.03
CA ASP A 101 1.91 19.03 7.57
C ASP A 101 0.53 18.69 7.01
N ILE A 102 -0.33 18.09 7.82
CA ILE A 102 -1.64 17.63 7.36
C ILE A 102 -2.59 18.78 6.98
N HIS A 103 -2.26 20.02 7.34
CA HIS A 103 -3.01 21.23 6.99
C HIS A 103 -2.58 21.82 5.63
N MET A 104 -1.53 21.28 5.01
CA MET A 104 -1.13 21.66 3.67
C MET A 104 -2.13 21.12 2.62
N PRO A 105 -2.24 21.76 1.44
CA PRO A 105 -3.09 21.28 0.36
C PRO A 105 -2.83 19.81 0.02
N PHE A 106 -3.88 19.05 -0.23
CA PHE A 106 -3.78 17.68 -0.69
C PHE A 106 -3.16 17.64 -2.09
N GLU A 107 -2.00 17.01 -2.21
CA GLU A 107 -1.30 16.85 -3.48
C GLU A 107 -0.78 15.41 -3.64
N ILE A 108 -1.05 14.82 -4.80
CA ILE A 108 -0.41 13.56 -5.23
C ILE A 108 0.94 13.87 -5.87
N VAL A 109 0.97 14.94 -6.69
CA VAL A 109 2.16 15.42 -7.38
C VAL A 109 2.61 16.72 -6.72
N PRO A 110 3.81 16.76 -6.11
CA PRO A 110 4.34 17.98 -5.51
C PRO A 110 4.39 19.13 -6.50
N SER A 111 4.06 20.34 -6.04
CA SER A 111 4.11 21.55 -6.89
C SER A 111 5.49 21.86 -7.48
N ASP A 112 6.57 21.37 -6.85
CA ASP A 112 7.96 21.55 -7.27
C ASP A 112 8.56 20.33 -8.01
N PHE A 113 7.73 19.35 -8.42
CA PHE A 113 8.22 18.20 -9.18
C PHE A 113 8.87 18.64 -10.51
N THR A 114 9.88 17.89 -10.96
CA THR A 114 10.67 18.24 -12.16
C THR A 114 10.83 17.11 -13.17
N GLY A 115 10.47 15.88 -12.78
CA GLY A 115 10.66 14.67 -13.58
C GLY A 115 9.38 14.20 -14.28
N GLU A 116 9.22 12.88 -14.35
CA GLU A 116 8.05 12.22 -14.93
C GLU A 116 7.06 11.77 -13.85
N ARG A 117 5.80 11.59 -14.28
CA ARG A 117 4.75 10.98 -13.47
C ARG A 117 4.60 9.52 -13.89
N ARG A 118 4.74 8.59 -12.95
CA ARG A 118 4.68 7.13 -13.18
C ARG A 118 3.70 6.48 -12.24
N ALA A 119 2.88 5.55 -12.71
CA ALA A 119 1.94 4.88 -11.84
C ALA A 119 1.92 3.36 -12.01
N LEU A 120 1.63 2.67 -10.91
CA LEU A 120 1.32 1.25 -10.85
C LEU A 120 -0.04 1.08 -10.19
N MET A 121 -0.96 0.39 -10.87
CA MET A 121 -2.31 0.15 -10.38
C MET A 121 -2.64 -1.33 -10.45
N ILE A 122 -3.09 -1.89 -9.33
CA ILE A 122 -3.32 -3.30 -9.13
C ILE A 122 -4.73 -3.49 -8.57
N GLY A 123 -5.58 -4.19 -9.31
CA GLY A 123 -6.97 -4.42 -8.93
C GLY A 123 -7.31 -5.90 -9.07
N ILE A 124 -7.73 -6.54 -7.99
CA ILE A 124 -7.95 -7.99 -7.97
C ILE A 124 -9.37 -8.29 -7.46
N ASN A 125 -10.18 -8.91 -8.30
CA ASN A 125 -11.53 -9.37 -7.96
C ASN A 125 -11.57 -10.85 -7.56
N TYR A 126 -10.54 -11.65 -7.84
CA TYR A 126 -10.46 -13.07 -7.54
C TYR A 126 -11.64 -13.85 -8.18
N VAL A 127 -11.99 -13.49 -9.42
CA VAL A 127 -13.18 -14.03 -10.10
C VAL A 127 -13.14 -15.56 -10.17
N GLY A 128 -14.18 -16.21 -9.66
CA GLY A 128 -14.32 -17.66 -9.61
C GLY A 128 -13.58 -18.34 -8.46
N GLN A 129 -12.94 -17.60 -7.56
CA GLN A 129 -12.29 -18.12 -6.35
C GLN A 129 -13.19 -17.89 -5.11
N GLN A 130 -12.87 -18.52 -3.98
CA GLN A 130 -13.48 -18.11 -2.72
C GLN A 130 -13.07 -16.66 -2.41
N GLY A 131 -13.94 -15.91 -1.71
CA GLY A 131 -13.70 -14.50 -1.39
C GLY A 131 -13.67 -13.55 -2.61
N GLU A 132 -14.33 -13.92 -3.72
CA GLU A 132 -14.52 -13.03 -4.88
C GLU A 132 -15.03 -11.63 -4.45
N LEU A 133 -14.39 -10.60 -5.00
CA LEU A 133 -14.75 -9.19 -4.90
C LEU A 133 -15.30 -8.71 -6.25
N SER A 134 -15.98 -7.57 -6.25
CA SER A 134 -16.59 -7.03 -7.48
C SER A 134 -16.24 -5.56 -7.78
N GLY A 135 -15.54 -4.88 -6.86
CA GLY A 135 -15.25 -3.44 -6.95
C GLY A 135 -13.83 -3.11 -7.41
N CYS A 136 -12.84 -3.94 -7.10
CA CYS A 136 -11.43 -3.57 -7.13
C CYS A 136 -10.91 -3.20 -8.52
N GLN A 137 -11.38 -3.89 -9.56
CA GLN A 137 -11.06 -3.53 -10.94
C GLN A 137 -11.62 -2.16 -11.32
N ASN A 138 -12.87 -1.87 -10.93
CA ASN A 138 -13.48 -0.56 -11.18
C ASN A 138 -12.81 0.55 -10.38
N ASP A 139 -12.39 0.27 -9.14
CA ASP A 139 -11.64 1.22 -8.31
C ASP A 139 -10.35 1.66 -9.00
N VAL A 140 -9.59 0.71 -9.54
CA VAL A 140 -8.37 0.99 -10.31
C VAL A 140 -8.68 1.83 -11.54
N LEU A 141 -9.71 1.48 -12.31
CA LEU A 141 -10.03 2.22 -13.54
C LEU A 141 -10.48 3.66 -13.25
N ASN A 142 -11.29 3.87 -12.20
CA ASN A 142 -11.71 5.21 -11.79
C ASN A 142 -10.53 6.02 -11.22
N MET A 143 -9.64 5.38 -10.46
CA MET A 143 -8.44 6.03 -9.94
C MET A 143 -7.47 6.39 -11.07
N LYS A 144 -7.37 5.54 -12.11
CA LYS A 144 -6.61 5.83 -13.32
C LYS A 144 -7.11 7.10 -13.99
N GLU A 145 -8.41 7.19 -14.21
CA GLU A 145 -9.05 8.36 -14.82
C GLU A 145 -8.77 9.62 -13.98
N TYR A 146 -8.97 9.54 -12.67
CA TYR A 146 -8.70 10.64 -11.74
C TYR A 146 -7.26 11.17 -11.85
N ILE A 147 -6.24 10.31 -11.78
CA ILE A 147 -4.85 10.78 -11.83
C ILE A 147 -4.44 11.28 -13.21
N MET A 148 -5.06 10.79 -14.28
CA MET A 148 -4.83 11.30 -15.63
C MET A 148 -5.43 12.72 -15.76
N ASP A 149 -6.68 12.88 -15.35
CA ASP A 149 -7.43 14.13 -15.52
C ASP A 149 -6.96 15.24 -14.60
N MET A 150 -6.75 14.92 -13.31
CA MET A 150 -6.48 15.93 -12.28
C MET A 150 -4.99 16.14 -12.04
N HIS A 151 -4.17 15.12 -12.28
CA HIS A 151 -2.74 15.15 -11.95
C HIS A 151 -1.84 15.05 -13.18
N GLY A 152 -2.39 14.85 -14.39
CA GLY A 152 -1.64 14.87 -15.64
C GLY A 152 -0.71 13.68 -15.83
N PHE A 153 -1.03 12.52 -15.23
CA PHE A 153 -0.36 11.27 -15.56
C PHE A 153 -0.67 10.89 -17.01
N LYS A 154 0.34 10.48 -17.76
CA LYS A 154 0.16 10.01 -19.15
C LYS A 154 -0.09 8.53 -19.15
N GLU A 155 -0.99 8.06 -20.01
CA GLU A 155 -1.36 6.65 -20.09
C GLU A 155 -0.16 5.73 -20.33
N GLU A 156 0.82 6.14 -21.14
CA GLU A 156 2.03 5.34 -21.39
C GLU A 156 2.93 5.14 -20.16
N ASN A 157 2.75 5.95 -19.11
CA ASN A 157 3.49 5.85 -17.85
C ASN A 157 2.67 5.15 -16.74
N ILE A 158 1.50 4.60 -17.05
CA ILE A 158 0.63 3.90 -16.10
C ILE A 158 0.64 2.41 -16.42
N THR A 159 1.17 1.61 -15.49
CA THR A 159 1.12 0.15 -15.54
C THR A 159 -0.12 -0.32 -14.78
N VAL A 160 -0.94 -1.16 -15.43
CA VAL A 160 -2.21 -1.66 -14.86
C VAL A 160 -2.23 -3.19 -14.86
N LEU A 161 -2.50 -3.79 -13.69
CA LEU A 161 -2.62 -5.23 -13.50
C LEU A 161 -4.04 -5.55 -13.00
N LEU A 162 -4.82 -6.31 -13.78
CA LEU A 162 -6.20 -6.70 -13.46
C LEU A 162 -6.45 -8.18 -13.79
N ASP A 163 -7.31 -8.84 -13.02
CA ASP A 163 -7.78 -10.21 -13.29
C ASP A 163 -9.03 -10.24 -14.19
N ASP A 164 -9.08 -9.38 -15.21
CA ASP A 164 -10.20 -9.23 -16.16
C ASP A 164 -10.03 -10.03 -17.47
N GLY A 165 -8.91 -10.75 -17.60
CA GLY A 165 -8.53 -11.50 -18.79
C GLY A 165 -8.03 -10.66 -19.97
N SER A 166 -7.95 -9.34 -19.83
CA SER A 166 -7.48 -8.41 -20.87
C SER A 166 -6.15 -7.74 -20.48
N HIS A 167 -6.01 -7.35 -19.22
CA HIS A 167 -4.78 -6.79 -18.67
C HIS A 167 -3.81 -7.88 -18.22
N THR A 168 -2.57 -7.47 -17.93
CA THR A 168 -1.59 -8.35 -17.25
C THR A 168 -2.19 -8.83 -15.93
N SER A 169 -2.28 -10.14 -15.73
CA SER A 169 -2.87 -10.68 -14.51
C SER A 169 -2.04 -10.34 -13.27
N PRO A 170 -2.65 -9.95 -12.15
CA PRO A 170 -1.98 -9.57 -10.91
C PRO A 170 -1.51 -10.81 -10.12
N THR A 171 -0.67 -11.63 -10.74
CA THR A 171 0.02 -12.74 -10.06
C THR A 171 1.12 -12.22 -9.15
N HIS A 172 1.57 -13.05 -8.22
CA HIS A 172 2.64 -12.72 -7.28
C HIS A 172 3.86 -12.18 -8.02
N GLN A 173 4.34 -12.91 -9.03
CA GLN A 173 5.52 -12.50 -9.81
C GLN A 173 5.27 -11.21 -10.60
N ASN A 174 4.11 -11.07 -11.26
CA ASN A 174 3.82 -9.87 -12.06
C ASN A 174 3.73 -8.61 -11.20
N ILE A 175 3.19 -8.71 -9.99
CA ILE A 175 3.16 -7.59 -9.04
C ILE A 175 4.59 -7.18 -8.65
N LEU A 176 5.45 -8.14 -8.30
CA LEU A 176 6.85 -7.84 -7.94
C LEU A 176 7.63 -7.24 -9.11
N ASP A 177 7.45 -7.78 -10.33
CA ASP A 177 8.10 -7.27 -11.53
C ASP A 177 7.63 -5.85 -11.87
N ALA A 178 6.36 -5.54 -11.62
CA ALA A 178 5.80 -4.22 -11.84
C ALA A 178 6.36 -3.19 -10.84
N TYR A 179 6.47 -3.54 -9.55
CA TYR A 179 7.15 -2.70 -8.56
C TYR A 179 8.62 -2.46 -8.92
N GLN A 180 9.33 -3.53 -9.28
CA GLN A 180 10.73 -3.44 -9.71
C GLN A 180 10.88 -2.50 -10.91
N THR A 181 10.01 -2.65 -11.92
CA THR A 181 10.01 -1.81 -13.12
C THR A 181 9.76 -0.35 -12.79
N LEU A 182 8.79 -0.06 -11.92
CA LEU A 182 8.50 1.30 -11.45
C LEU A 182 9.75 1.92 -10.83
N VAL A 183 10.37 1.23 -9.86
CA VAL A 183 11.56 1.72 -9.15
C VAL A 183 12.76 1.93 -10.09
N GLU A 184 13.03 0.99 -10.98
CA GLU A 184 14.16 1.07 -11.91
C GLU A 184 14.05 2.28 -12.83
N GLN A 185 12.84 2.55 -13.32
CA GLN A 185 12.55 3.67 -14.21
C GLN A 185 12.58 5.01 -13.49
N SER A 186 12.14 5.07 -12.24
CA SER A 186 12.04 6.31 -11.46
C SER A 186 13.39 6.99 -11.25
N GLN A 187 13.44 8.29 -11.49
CA GLN A 187 14.63 9.14 -11.30
C GLN A 187 14.36 10.25 -10.28
N PRO A 188 15.39 10.83 -9.65
CA PRO A 188 15.21 12.00 -8.80
C PRO A 188 14.45 13.11 -9.54
N GLY A 189 13.39 13.63 -8.91
CA GLY A 189 12.43 14.58 -9.49
C GLY A 189 11.14 13.93 -10.00
N ASP A 190 11.10 12.61 -10.18
CA ASP A 190 9.89 11.88 -10.58
C ASP A 190 8.87 11.80 -9.44
N CYS A 191 7.59 11.73 -9.83
CA CYS A 191 6.47 11.45 -8.94
C CYS A 191 5.85 10.09 -9.29
N CYS A 192 5.83 9.19 -8.32
CA CYS A 192 5.24 7.86 -8.42
C CYS A 192 3.87 7.82 -7.75
N TYR A 193 2.95 7.06 -8.34
CA TYR A 193 1.66 6.75 -7.75
C TYR A 193 1.41 5.24 -7.73
N CYS A 194 1.13 4.67 -6.56
CA CYS A 194 0.78 3.27 -6.42
C CYS A 194 -0.67 3.15 -5.95
N HIS A 195 -1.43 2.24 -6.54
CA HIS A 195 -2.78 1.93 -6.06
C HIS A 195 -2.98 0.42 -6.03
N TYR A 196 -3.39 -0.08 -4.87
CA TYR A 196 -3.79 -1.48 -4.70
C TYR A 196 -5.24 -1.53 -4.20
N ALA A 197 -6.08 -2.28 -4.90
CA ALA A 197 -7.42 -2.64 -4.46
C ALA A 197 -7.56 -4.16 -4.53
N GLY A 198 -7.85 -4.80 -3.41
CA GLY A 198 -7.93 -6.25 -3.32
C GLY A 198 -7.97 -6.73 -1.87
N HIS A 199 -7.68 -8.01 -1.66
CA HIS A 199 -7.55 -8.53 -0.30
C HIS A 199 -6.21 -8.15 0.30
N GLY A 200 -6.25 -7.89 1.61
CA GLY A 200 -5.07 -7.88 2.47
C GLY A 200 -5.21 -9.02 3.47
N GLY A 201 -4.08 -9.59 3.89
CA GLY A 201 -4.03 -10.69 4.83
C GLY A 201 -2.97 -10.45 5.90
N LYS A 202 -2.97 -11.31 6.92
CA LYS A 202 -1.89 -11.40 7.91
C LYS A 202 -1.22 -12.75 7.81
N LEU A 203 0.11 -12.79 7.83
CA LEU A 203 0.87 -14.01 8.03
C LEU A 203 1.60 -13.94 9.35
N ARG A 204 1.88 -15.09 9.97
CA ARG A 204 2.73 -15.10 11.15
C ARG A 204 4.11 -14.56 10.77
N ASP A 205 4.58 -13.62 11.59
CA ASP A 205 5.91 -13.05 11.50
C ASP A 205 6.96 -14.15 11.68
N GLN A 206 8.00 -14.08 10.85
CA GLN A 206 9.11 -15.03 10.82
C GLN A 206 10.43 -14.47 11.33
N ASP A 207 10.56 -13.15 11.46
CA ASP A 207 11.83 -12.48 11.78
C ASP A 207 11.77 -11.65 13.09
N GLY A 208 10.57 -11.40 13.61
CA GLY A 208 10.35 -10.81 14.93
C GLY A 208 10.31 -9.28 14.91
N ASP A 209 10.06 -8.65 13.77
CA ASP A 209 9.99 -7.20 13.62
C ASP A 209 8.64 -6.59 14.02
N GLU A 210 7.56 -7.38 13.96
CA GLU A 210 6.22 -6.94 14.30
C GLU A 210 5.86 -7.13 15.78
N ALA A 211 5.40 -6.06 16.42
CA ALA A 211 5.05 -6.07 17.84
C ALA A 211 3.84 -6.99 18.16
N ASP A 212 2.94 -7.19 17.19
CA ASP A 212 1.79 -8.10 17.28
C ASP A 212 2.11 -9.55 16.84
N GLY A 213 3.28 -9.76 16.22
CA GLY A 213 3.77 -11.04 15.71
C GLY A 213 3.16 -11.48 14.37
N TYR A 214 2.61 -10.55 13.57
CA TYR A 214 2.02 -10.82 12.27
C TYR A 214 2.31 -9.75 11.19
N ASP A 215 3.03 -10.12 10.14
CA ASP A 215 3.20 -9.33 8.92
C ASP A 215 1.88 -9.06 8.21
N GLU A 216 1.74 -7.84 7.71
CA GLU A 216 0.68 -7.48 6.79
C GLU A 216 1.06 -7.87 5.36
N THR A 217 0.07 -8.28 4.58
CA THR A 217 0.32 -8.83 3.26
C THR A 217 -0.68 -8.38 2.21
N LEU A 218 -0.20 -8.29 0.96
CA LEU A 218 -1.06 -8.26 -0.21
C LEU A 218 -1.33 -9.68 -0.68
N VAL A 219 -2.53 -9.95 -1.18
CA VAL A 219 -2.95 -11.27 -1.64
C VAL A 219 -3.01 -11.29 -3.18
N PRO A 220 -2.01 -11.83 -3.89
CA PRO A 220 -2.03 -11.90 -5.35
C PRO A 220 -3.11 -12.85 -5.88
N LEU A 221 -3.39 -12.81 -7.18
CA LEU A 221 -4.40 -13.67 -7.80
C LEU A 221 -4.11 -15.18 -7.63
N ASP A 222 -2.83 -15.56 -7.59
CA ASP A 222 -2.33 -16.92 -7.51
C ASP A 222 -1.78 -17.29 -6.12
N TYR A 223 -2.25 -16.59 -5.07
CA TYR A 223 -1.77 -16.73 -3.69
C TYR A 223 -1.83 -18.17 -3.16
N GLU A 224 -2.77 -18.99 -3.62
CA GLU A 224 -2.87 -20.40 -3.21
C GLU A 224 -1.64 -21.21 -3.60
N SER A 225 -0.96 -20.83 -4.69
CA SER A 225 0.21 -21.52 -5.23
C SER A 225 1.52 -20.77 -5.01
N ALA A 226 1.48 -19.44 -4.99
CA ALA A 226 2.65 -18.58 -4.90
C ALA A 226 2.84 -17.91 -3.52
N GLY A 227 1.83 -17.99 -2.64
CA GLY A 227 1.82 -17.30 -1.36
C GLY A 227 1.40 -15.82 -1.47
N GLN A 228 1.42 -15.14 -0.32
CA GLN A 228 1.10 -13.72 -0.20
C GLN A 228 2.39 -12.89 -0.23
N ILE A 229 2.28 -11.61 -0.57
CA ILE A 229 3.40 -10.67 -0.59
C ILE A 229 3.44 -9.95 0.76
N ARG A 230 4.50 -10.17 1.54
CA ARG A 230 4.74 -9.49 2.83
C ARG A 230 5.17 -8.03 2.65
N ASP A 231 4.81 -7.18 3.61
CA ASP A 231 5.36 -5.84 3.85
C ASP A 231 6.88 -5.75 3.64
N ASP A 232 7.65 -6.68 4.19
CA ASP A 232 9.10 -6.83 4.04
C ASP A 232 9.54 -6.88 2.56
N THR A 233 8.77 -7.63 1.76
CA THR A 233 8.99 -7.72 0.31
C THR A 233 8.60 -6.44 -0.39
N LEU A 234 7.52 -5.77 0.04
CA LEU A 234 7.12 -4.47 -0.48
C LEU A 234 8.14 -3.39 -0.14
N TYR A 235 8.72 -3.43 1.05
CA TYR A 235 9.77 -2.53 1.46
C TYR A 235 10.98 -2.67 0.54
N THR A 236 11.47 -3.90 0.37
CA THR A 236 12.65 -4.15 -0.47
C THR A 236 12.41 -3.94 -1.97
N LYS A 237 11.16 -4.05 -2.45
CA LYS A 237 10.81 -3.86 -3.88
C LYS A 237 10.33 -2.47 -4.23
N LEU A 238 9.86 -1.68 -3.27
CA LEU A 238 9.31 -0.34 -3.49
C LEU A 238 9.96 0.67 -2.53
N VAL A 239 9.64 0.61 -1.24
CA VAL A 239 9.90 1.72 -0.29
C VAL A 239 11.39 2.00 -0.12
N GLY A 240 12.18 0.99 0.25
CA GLY A 240 13.63 1.11 0.42
C GLY A 240 14.40 1.19 -0.90
N ALA A 241 13.78 0.79 -2.02
CA ALA A 241 14.42 0.74 -3.32
C ALA A 241 14.24 2.04 -4.14
N LEU A 242 13.20 2.83 -3.86
CA LEU A 242 13.00 4.14 -4.48
C LEU A 242 14.16 5.09 -4.17
N LYS A 243 14.63 5.78 -5.21
CA LYS A 243 15.81 6.65 -5.13
C LYS A 243 15.49 7.95 -4.39
N LYS A 244 16.49 8.50 -3.71
CA LYS A 244 16.41 9.83 -3.11
C LYS A 244 15.98 10.88 -4.15
N GLY A 245 15.03 11.72 -3.76
CA GLY A 245 14.44 12.75 -4.62
C GLY A 245 13.27 12.26 -5.47
N VAL A 246 12.85 11.00 -5.34
CA VAL A 246 11.55 10.54 -5.85
C VAL A 246 10.50 10.78 -4.76
N THR A 247 9.31 11.25 -5.17
CA THR A 247 8.12 11.27 -4.31
C THR A 247 7.18 10.16 -4.75
N CYS A 248 6.64 9.39 -3.81
CA CYS A 248 5.71 8.30 -4.08
C CYS A 248 4.47 8.43 -3.18
N THR A 249 3.29 8.51 -3.78
CA THR A 249 2.01 8.45 -3.06
C THR A 249 1.36 7.11 -3.35
N SER A 250 1.00 6.36 -2.31
CA SER A 250 0.32 5.07 -2.43
C SER A 250 -1.08 5.13 -1.84
N VAL A 251 -2.06 4.52 -2.49
CA VAL A 251 -3.39 4.26 -1.91
C VAL A 251 -3.57 2.76 -1.79
N MET A 252 -3.77 2.28 -0.56
CA MET A 252 -3.95 0.87 -0.25
C MET A 252 -5.37 0.62 0.25
N ASP A 253 -6.21 0.05 -0.62
CA ASP A 253 -7.59 -0.32 -0.31
C ASP A 253 -7.69 -1.84 -0.09
N CYS A 254 -7.19 -2.24 1.06
CA CYS A 254 -7.26 -3.61 1.55
C CYS A 254 -7.39 -3.65 3.07
N CYS A 255 -7.93 -4.76 3.59
CA CYS A 255 -7.95 -5.00 5.03
C CYS A 255 -6.51 -5.09 5.56
N HIS A 256 -6.28 -4.58 6.77
CA HIS A 256 -4.98 -4.63 7.43
C HIS A 256 -3.83 -3.86 6.73
N SER A 257 -4.16 -2.78 6.01
CA SER A 257 -3.19 -1.97 5.25
C SER A 257 -2.53 -0.82 6.04
N GLY A 258 -2.73 -0.76 7.35
CA GLY A 258 -2.25 0.37 8.18
C GLY A 258 -0.74 0.52 8.18
N SER A 259 -0.04 -0.62 8.21
CA SER A 259 1.43 -0.70 8.24
C SER A 259 2.04 -1.33 6.99
N VAL A 260 1.28 -1.67 5.94
CA VAL A 260 1.79 -2.48 4.80
C VAL A 260 3.00 -1.93 4.02
N LEU A 261 3.42 -0.68 4.29
CA LEU A 261 4.63 -0.06 3.75
C LEU A 261 5.66 0.36 4.83
N ASP A 262 5.46 -0.01 6.10
CA ASP A 262 6.29 0.28 7.27
C ASP A 262 6.77 1.73 7.37
N LEU A 263 5.79 2.64 7.27
CA LEU A 263 6.07 4.07 7.30
C LEU A 263 6.03 4.61 8.75
N PRO A 264 7.09 5.31 9.20
CA PRO A 264 7.28 5.65 10.61
C PRO A 264 6.39 6.78 11.15
N PHE A 265 5.74 7.56 10.29
CA PHE A 265 4.89 8.67 10.69
C PHE A 265 3.45 8.41 10.28
N VAL A 266 2.51 8.67 11.17
CA VAL A 266 1.09 8.32 11.00
C VAL A 266 0.20 9.46 11.48
N PHE A 267 -0.86 9.71 10.73
CA PHE A 267 -2.02 10.50 11.11
C PHE A 267 -3.28 9.68 10.86
N GLN A 268 -4.15 9.57 11.86
CA GLN A 268 -5.45 8.90 11.77
C GLN A 268 -6.58 9.93 11.83
N ALA A 269 -7.57 9.79 10.96
CA ALA A 269 -8.76 10.64 10.94
C ALA A 269 -9.84 10.14 11.92
N ASP A 270 -9.43 9.89 13.17
CA ASP A 270 -10.29 9.43 14.28
C ASP A 270 -10.92 10.59 15.08
N GLY A 271 -10.39 11.80 14.91
CA GLY A 271 -10.79 13.00 15.64
C GLY A 271 -10.08 13.19 16.99
N GLU A 272 -9.07 12.37 17.29
CA GLU A 272 -8.27 12.44 18.52
C GLU A 272 -7.00 13.29 18.33
N SER A 273 -6.42 13.28 17.12
CA SER A 273 -5.23 14.08 16.77
C SER A 273 -5.52 15.14 15.70
N ASP A 274 -4.73 16.21 15.73
CA ASP A 274 -4.70 17.32 14.76
C ASP A 274 -3.30 17.48 14.12
N GLU A 275 -2.43 16.49 14.32
CA GLU A 275 -1.08 16.45 13.78
C GLU A 275 -0.63 15.02 13.48
N MET A 276 0.33 14.90 12.55
CA MET A 276 1.02 13.64 12.29
C MET A 276 2.05 13.37 13.38
N ALA A 277 2.05 12.15 13.91
CA ALA A 277 3.00 11.70 14.94
C ALA A 277 3.88 10.57 14.41
N ALA A 278 4.94 10.23 15.14
CA ALA A 278 5.60 8.95 14.91
C ALA A 278 4.62 7.82 15.32
N ALA A 279 4.61 6.71 14.58
CA ALA A 279 3.86 5.54 14.99
C ALA A 279 4.36 5.06 16.36
N ASP A 280 3.44 4.85 17.30
CA ASP A 280 3.77 4.35 18.63
C ASP A 280 4.48 3.00 18.50
N ASP A 281 5.60 2.85 19.23
CA ASP A 281 6.44 1.64 19.22
C ASP A 281 7.09 1.26 17.86
N PHE A 282 7.17 2.18 16.89
CA PHE A 282 7.87 1.90 15.62
C PHE A 282 9.35 1.56 15.85
N ASP A 283 9.71 0.30 15.54
CA ASP A 283 11.10 -0.16 15.61
C ASP A 283 11.82 0.15 14.30
N PHE A 284 12.86 1.00 14.38
CA PHE A 284 13.70 1.30 13.24
C PHE A 284 14.74 0.22 12.96
N ASP A 285 15.01 -0.69 13.89
CA ASP A 285 16.06 -1.69 13.74
C ASP A 285 15.78 -2.69 12.59
N PRO A 286 14.57 -3.25 12.43
CA PRO A 286 14.21 -4.08 11.27
C PRO A 286 14.38 -3.34 9.94
N LEU A 287 13.77 -2.16 9.83
CA LEU A 287 13.86 -1.27 8.67
C LEU A 287 15.33 -0.97 8.30
N THR A 288 16.16 -0.72 9.31
CA THR A 288 17.59 -0.46 9.15
C THR A 288 18.35 -1.70 8.67
N LYS A 289 18.01 -2.90 9.17
CA LYS A 289 18.61 -4.16 8.69
C LYS A 289 18.24 -4.43 7.24
N LEU A 290 16.98 -4.24 6.86
CA LEU A 290 16.50 -4.40 5.48
C LEU A 290 17.21 -3.41 4.55
N ALA A 291 17.31 -2.13 4.96
CA ALA A 291 18.05 -1.11 4.21
C ALA A 291 19.53 -1.51 4.03
N HIS A 292 20.19 -1.99 5.08
CA HIS A 292 21.56 -2.48 4.99
C HIS A 292 21.69 -3.68 4.04
N SER A 293 20.76 -4.63 4.10
CA SER A 293 20.74 -5.80 3.20
C SER A 293 20.64 -5.36 1.74
N LEU A 294 19.68 -4.48 1.45
CA LEU A 294 19.43 -3.92 0.12
C LEU A 294 20.67 -3.19 -0.42
N MET A 295 21.29 -2.31 0.39
CA MET A 295 22.51 -1.59 0.02
C MET A 295 23.72 -2.50 -0.21
N SER A 296 23.82 -3.59 0.54
CA SER A 296 24.95 -4.52 0.44
C SER A 296 24.87 -5.46 -0.77
N GLY A 297 23.77 -5.44 -1.52
CA GLY A 297 23.50 -6.38 -2.61
C GLY A 297 23.38 -7.83 -2.15
N ASN A 298 23.32 -8.04 -0.83
CA ASN A 298 23.14 -9.35 -0.22
C ASN A 298 21.62 -9.56 -0.15
N SER A 299 21.09 -10.42 -1.02
CA SER A 299 19.70 -10.84 -0.91
C SER A 299 19.54 -11.66 0.37
N LEU A 300 19.05 -11.05 1.45
CA LEU A 300 18.23 -11.79 2.40
C LEU A 300 16.97 -12.18 1.62
N GLY A 301 16.98 -13.31 0.90
CA GLY A 301 15.77 -13.76 0.21
C GLY A 301 15.86 -14.86 -0.82
N GLU A 302 16.97 -15.09 -1.54
CA GLU A 302 16.96 -16.18 -2.55
C GLU A 302 17.17 -17.57 -1.93
N ALA A 303 17.69 -17.66 -0.70
CA ALA A 303 17.92 -18.94 -0.03
C ALA A 303 16.70 -19.48 0.76
N ALA A 304 15.68 -18.65 1.04
CA ALA A 304 14.48 -19.06 1.77
C ALA A 304 13.33 -19.48 0.85
N VAL A 305 13.26 -18.91 -0.36
CA VAL A 305 12.17 -19.18 -1.33
C VAL A 305 12.28 -20.56 -1.98
N HIS A 306 13.48 -21.16 -2.05
CA HIS A 306 13.66 -22.48 -2.68
C HIS A 306 13.40 -23.67 -1.72
N ALA A 307 13.47 -23.47 -0.41
CA ALA A 307 13.27 -24.56 0.55
C ALA A 307 11.80 -24.98 0.73
N ALA A 308 10.84 -24.16 0.31
CA ALA A 308 9.41 -24.48 0.40
C ALA A 308 8.87 -25.31 -0.78
N ALA A 309 9.57 -25.36 -1.92
CA ALA A 309 9.11 -26.09 -3.11
C ALA A 309 9.57 -27.57 -3.15
N GLU A 310 10.66 -27.92 -2.47
CA GLU A 310 11.23 -29.29 -2.53
C GLU A 310 10.83 -30.20 -1.36
N GLY A 311 10.17 -29.67 -0.33
CA GLY A 311 9.79 -30.44 0.87
C GLY A 311 8.52 -31.29 0.77
N CYS A 312 7.70 -31.13 -0.29
CA CYS A 312 6.37 -31.76 -0.37
C CYS A 312 6.33 -33.07 -1.20
N CYS A 313 7.46 -33.51 -1.76
CA CYS A 313 7.56 -34.77 -2.50
C CYS A 313 8.50 -35.76 -1.81
N GLN A 314 8.15 -36.22 -0.61
CA GLN A 314 8.51 -37.57 -0.13
C GLN A 314 7.91 -37.88 1.24
N ILE A 315 6.66 -38.35 1.27
CA ILE A 315 6.25 -39.39 2.25
C ILE A 315 5.28 -40.34 1.51
N GLN A 316 5.63 -41.63 1.56
CA GLN A 316 4.88 -42.76 1.00
C GLN A 316 3.51 -42.96 1.68
#